data_AF-A0A9Q3XAK0-F1
#
_entry.id   AF-A0A9Q3XAK0-F1
#
_cell.length_a   1.000
_cell.length_b   1.000
_cell.length_c   1.000
_cell.angle_alpha   90.00
_cell.angle_beta   90.00
_cell.angle_gamma   90.00
#
_symmetry.space_group_name_H-M   'P 1'
#
loop_
_entity.id
_entity.type
_entity.pdbx_description
1 polymer ?
#
loop_
_entity_poly.entity_id
_entity_poly.type
_entity_poly.pdbx_seq_one_letter_code
_entity_poly.pdbx_strand_id
1 'polypeptide(L)'
;MIRKKLSTQKSKGETQNTLAYSLKKSILIDSNRSQTGTTQEFIEFLAKKIDKFCKGKQKNTSFHEMVSFDPSDKITSEQALAIAKELYSDTHGLNREHAFAVHTDTNQIHVHFIWAPRDFNNKIYNQVDDYRIIEKKLTQLENTHRLVQVTNRKSLNTNLETNPPKHNKERAIEVRGIKSHKKEFKDEIEIALKDAFTTTAFLANLHKQGFDVIPNGQNAYSLEKEGQIFKASELGIQHSKLKNKLQEQHQFSELMEHYSKKARRYNSELKLITNEDIELLKKNKFKTVLDKKFTHQKIGDKTEHFFKNTTNQKAFEYHKDPSQVTFQDLSRDSIKAGLQRLTTDMKRPSTLYVSGPDYAKKKMWMEFKMMGLEDKGFTLSGYRPTQNDLKELEQRKADYKLQAQKWKLQKAAGKPNFVDTDIASPVDAMSAKNAPRPLAEPKNTKIDGDYLTYDVSDLCDEMTDVVSRIERKNLIGNSSNDIAGHRRWDATHRDYVHLKPANEQAQYYLRQELYKLYDAIKDKAPNLAEEIDKEFKKSMKYSTRFKPEMHI
;
A
#
# COMPACT_ATOMS: atom_id res chain seq x y z
N MET A 1 -21.09 -17.19 12.13
CA MET A 1 -19.95 -17.53 11.25
C MET A 1 -19.59 -16.42 10.25
N ILE A 2 -18.35 -15.95 10.24
CA ILE A 2 -17.87 -14.90 9.30
C ILE A 2 -16.78 -15.47 8.38
N ARG A 3 -16.97 -15.40 7.05
CA ARG A 3 -15.94 -15.75 6.06
C ARG A 3 -15.18 -14.51 5.59
N LYS A 4 -13.87 -14.62 5.46
CA LYS A 4 -13.00 -13.57 4.93
C LYS A 4 -11.98 -14.15 3.95
N LYS A 5 -11.87 -13.53 2.78
CA LYS A 5 -10.73 -13.74 1.88
C LYS A 5 -9.56 -12.91 2.40
N LEU A 6 -8.49 -13.56 2.82
CA LEU A 6 -7.35 -12.92 3.48
C LEU A 6 -6.31 -12.46 2.46
N SER A 7 -5.97 -13.32 1.51
CA SER A 7 -4.93 -13.02 0.52
C SER A 7 -5.09 -13.86 -0.76
N THR A 8 -4.30 -13.54 -1.78
CA THR A 8 -4.26 -14.24 -3.07
C THR A 8 -2.81 -14.33 -3.48
N GLN A 9 -2.33 -15.55 -3.70
CA GLN A 9 -0.94 -15.85 -3.96
C GLN A 9 -0.73 -16.01 -5.45
N LYS A 10 0.35 -15.45 -5.98
CA LYS A 10 0.72 -15.47 -7.40
C LYS A 10 1.94 -16.36 -7.69
N SER A 11 2.54 -16.94 -6.67
CA SER A 11 3.71 -17.80 -6.80
C SER A 11 3.73 -18.93 -5.76
N LYS A 12 4.57 -19.94 -6.02
CA LYS A 12 4.94 -20.98 -5.06
C LYS A 12 5.41 -20.40 -3.72
N GLY A 13 6.33 -19.42 -3.75
CA GLY A 13 6.89 -18.81 -2.54
C GLY A 13 5.84 -18.09 -1.70
N GLU A 14 4.94 -17.33 -2.33
CA GLU A 14 3.82 -16.70 -1.60
C GLU A 14 2.87 -17.75 -1.00
N THR A 15 2.63 -18.85 -1.71
CA THR A 15 1.82 -19.99 -1.22
C THR A 15 2.49 -20.67 -0.03
N GLN A 16 3.79 -20.92 -0.11
CA GLN A 16 4.59 -21.52 0.97
C GLN A 16 4.58 -20.64 2.23
N ASN A 17 4.77 -19.33 2.09
CA ASN A 17 4.70 -18.39 3.21
C ASN A 17 3.31 -18.38 3.87
N THR A 18 2.26 -18.47 3.07
CA THR A 18 0.88 -18.49 3.56
C THR A 18 0.55 -19.80 4.28
N LEU A 19 1.01 -20.94 3.74
CA LEU A 19 0.93 -22.24 4.40
C LEU A 19 1.75 -22.23 5.70
N ALA A 20 2.95 -21.69 5.71
CA ALA A 20 3.77 -21.60 6.91
C ALA A 20 3.12 -20.75 8.01
N TYR A 21 2.53 -19.61 7.65
CA TYR A 21 1.75 -18.79 8.57
C TYR A 21 0.57 -19.56 9.18
N SER A 22 -0.12 -20.37 8.37
CA SER A 22 -1.36 -21.03 8.76
C SER A 22 -1.13 -22.37 9.48
N LEU A 23 -0.19 -23.21 9.03
CA LEU A 23 -0.02 -24.57 9.55
C LEU A 23 0.87 -24.62 10.81
N LYS A 24 1.82 -23.69 10.98
CA LYS A 24 2.73 -23.74 12.14
C LYS A 24 2.07 -23.41 13.47
N LYS A 25 0.95 -22.67 13.45
CA LYS A 25 0.24 -22.21 14.65
C LYS A 25 -1.06 -22.98 14.93
N SER A 26 -1.44 -23.89 14.03
CA SER A 26 -2.73 -24.55 14.12
C SER A 26 -2.71 -25.67 15.14
N ILE A 27 -3.81 -25.78 15.87
CA ILE A 27 -4.07 -26.91 16.78
C ILE A 27 -4.46 -28.17 15.99
N LEU A 28 -5.04 -28.00 14.80
CA LEU A 28 -5.47 -29.08 13.93
C LEU A 28 -5.20 -28.72 12.47
N ILE A 29 -4.61 -29.66 11.72
CA ILE A 29 -4.34 -29.55 10.29
C ILE A 29 -5.11 -30.66 9.57
N ASP A 30 -5.70 -30.33 8.43
CA ASP A 30 -6.25 -31.32 7.51
C ASP A 30 -5.98 -30.92 6.05
N SER A 31 -5.87 -31.87 5.15
CA SER A 31 -5.55 -31.62 3.74
C SER A 31 -5.94 -32.83 2.88
N ASN A 32 -6.14 -32.61 1.58
CA ASN A 32 -6.23 -33.71 0.61
C ASN A 32 -4.92 -34.50 0.44
N ARG A 33 -3.85 -34.09 1.11
CA ARG A 33 -2.59 -34.81 1.19
C ARG A 33 -2.30 -35.14 2.65
N SER A 34 -1.90 -36.37 2.91
CA SER A 34 -1.46 -36.77 4.26
C SER A 34 -0.18 -36.05 4.63
N GLN A 35 -0.12 -35.55 5.86
CA GLN A 35 1.11 -34.99 6.40
C GLN A 35 2.11 -36.11 6.68
N THR A 36 3.31 -36.00 6.11
CA THR A 36 4.45 -36.88 6.34
C THR A 36 5.66 -36.02 6.68
N GLY A 37 6.49 -36.45 7.63
CA GLY A 37 7.65 -35.67 8.08
C GLY A 37 7.26 -34.46 8.92
N THR A 38 8.14 -33.47 8.96
CA THR A 38 7.96 -32.22 9.71
C THR A 38 6.88 -31.34 9.07
N THR A 39 6.29 -30.44 9.86
CA THR A 39 5.34 -29.45 9.32
C THR A 39 5.98 -28.59 8.22
N GLN A 40 7.27 -28.28 8.31
CA GLN A 40 7.99 -27.51 7.30
C GLN A 40 8.11 -28.27 5.97
N GLU A 41 8.50 -29.55 6.02
CA GLU A 41 8.56 -30.41 4.82
C GLU A 41 7.17 -30.56 4.18
N PHE A 42 6.12 -30.70 5.00
CA PHE A 42 4.75 -30.78 4.51
C PHE A 42 4.28 -29.47 3.84
N ILE A 43 4.65 -28.31 4.39
CA ILE A 43 4.39 -26.99 3.79
C ILE A 43 5.04 -26.88 2.42
N GLU A 44 6.32 -27.24 2.31
CA GLU A 44 7.08 -27.21 1.05
C GLU A 44 6.48 -28.15 0.01
N PHE A 45 6.12 -29.36 0.44
CA PHE A 45 5.45 -30.35 -0.39
C PHE A 45 4.10 -29.83 -0.92
N LEU A 46 3.23 -29.31 -0.05
CA LEU A 46 1.93 -28.76 -0.45
C LEU A 46 2.07 -27.56 -1.37
N ALA A 47 2.99 -26.63 -1.08
CA ALA A 47 3.25 -25.47 -1.93
C ALA A 47 3.65 -25.91 -3.35
N LYS A 48 4.55 -26.90 -3.46
CA LYS A 48 4.96 -27.49 -4.74
C LYS A 48 3.79 -28.16 -5.47
N LYS A 49 2.91 -28.86 -4.75
CA LYS A 49 1.71 -29.48 -5.35
C LYS A 49 0.74 -28.42 -5.88
N ILE A 50 0.39 -27.43 -5.07
CA ILE A 50 -0.53 -26.36 -5.47
C ILE A 50 0.01 -25.59 -6.69
N ASP A 51 1.30 -25.25 -6.68
CA ASP A 51 1.96 -24.56 -7.81
C ASP A 51 1.92 -25.36 -9.12
N LYS A 52 2.11 -26.68 -9.06
CA LYS A 52 2.00 -27.56 -10.23
C LYS A 52 0.61 -27.53 -10.90
N PHE A 53 -0.44 -27.19 -10.16
CA PHE A 53 -1.80 -27.02 -10.71
C PHE A 53 -2.03 -25.62 -11.30
N CYS A 54 -1.12 -24.66 -11.08
CA CYS A 54 -1.15 -23.36 -11.75
C CYS A 54 -0.62 -23.49 -13.18
N LYS A 55 -1.53 -23.55 -14.17
CA LYS A 55 -1.20 -23.80 -15.58
C LYS A 55 -1.76 -22.72 -16.52
N GLY A 56 -1.11 -22.57 -17.67
CA GLY A 56 -1.57 -21.70 -18.75
C GLY A 56 -1.55 -20.21 -18.37
N LYS A 57 -2.62 -19.48 -18.69
CA LYS A 57 -2.75 -18.04 -18.40
C LYS A 57 -3.22 -17.73 -16.96
N GLN A 58 -3.26 -18.73 -16.08
CA GLN A 58 -3.67 -18.56 -14.69
C GLN A 58 -2.63 -17.70 -13.94
N LYS A 59 -3.09 -16.60 -13.34
CA LYS A 59 -2.22 -15.64 -12.63
C LYS A 59 -2.06 -15.93 -11.14
N ASN A 60 -3.00 -16.67 -10.55
CA ASN A 60 -3.05 -16.92 -9.12
C ASN A 60 -2.76 -18.39 -8.86
N THR A 61 -1.78 -18.68 -8.02
CA THR A 61 -1.38 -20.03 -7.62
C THR A 61 -2.31 -20.59 -6.56
N SER A 62 -2.66 -19.78 -5.55
CA SER A 62 -3.56 -20.17 -4.47
C SER A 62 -4.38 -18.99 -3.94
N PHE A 63 -5.41 -19.33 -3.18
CA PHE A 63 -6.20 -18.38 -2.41
C PHE A 63 -6.16 -18.76 -0.93
N HIS A 64 -6.22 -17.75 -0.08
CA HIS A 64 -6.27 -17.91 1.37
C HIS A 64 -7.54 -17.30 1.93
N GLU A 65 -8.32 -18.16 2.55
CA GLU A 65 -9.58 -17.80 3.18
C GLU A 65 -9.58 -18.21 4.65
N MET A 66 -10.50 -17.63 5.39
CA MET A 66 -10.72 -17.97 6.77
C MET A 66 -12.21 -17.89 7.07
N VAL A 67 -12.69 -18.82 7.88
CA VAL A 67 -14.01 -18.74 8.51
C VAL A 67 -13.83 -18.69 10.03
N SER A 68 -14.45 -17.72 10.69
CA SER A 68 -14.47 -17.61 12.14
C SER A 68 -15.85 -17.85 12.72
N PHE A 69 -15.87 -18.32 13.96
CA PHE A 69 -17.07 -18.60 14.74
C PHE A 69 -17.23 -17.55 15.84
N ASP A 70 -18.47 -17.35 16.30
CA ASP A 70 -18.70 -16.37 17.37
C ASP A 70 -18.09 -16.90 18.69
N PRO A 71 -17.51 -16.03 19.55
CA PRO A 71 -16.96 -16.49 20.83
C PRO A 71 -17.98 -17.19 21.74
N SER A 72 -19.28 -16.94 21.56
CA SER A 72 -20.35 -17.60 22.32
C SER A 72 -20.77 -18.95 21.75
N ASP A 73 -20.34 -19.31 20.53
CA ASP A 73 -20.59 -20.62 19.93
C ASP A 73 -19.80 -21.70 20.69
N LYS A 74 -20.51 -22.66 21.28
CA LYS A 74 -19.90 -23.81 21.98
C LYS A 74 -19.47 -24.87 20.97
N ILE A 75 -18.33 -24.66 20.32
CA ILE A 75 -17.78 -25.61 19.33
C ILE A 75 -16.35 -26.04 19.68
N THR A 76 -16.00 -27.28 19.33
CA THR A 76 -14.61 -27.77 19.40
C THR A 76 -13.83 -27.49 18.12
N SER A 77 -12.52 -27.66 18.13
CA SER A 77 -11.66 -27.51 16.95
C SER A 77 -12.01 -28.50 15.83
N GLU A 78 -12.41 -29.72 16.18
CA GLU A 78 -12.84 -30.77 15.23
C GLU A 78 -14.19 -30.42 14.60
N GLN A 79 -15.13 -29.90 15.41
CA GLN A 79 -16.41 -29.42 14.91
C GLN A 79 -16.23 -28.22 13.97
N ALA A 80 -15.39 -27.26 14.36
CA ALA A 80 -15.06 -26.12 13.51
C ALA A 80 -14.47 -26.55 12.17
N LEU A 81 -13.55 -27.53 12.17
CA LEU A 81 -12.98 -28.11 10.96
C LEU A 81 -14.05 -28.81 10.11
N ALA A 82 -14.89 -29.65 10.71
CA ALA A 82 -15.94 -30.38 9.98
C ALA A 82 -16.92 -29.42 9.29
N ILE A 83 -17.37 -28.38 9.99
CA ILE A 83 -18.26 -27.35 9.45
C ILE A 83 -17.56 -26.56 8.33
N ALA A 84 -16.28 -26.21 8.49
CA ALA A 84 -15.51 -25.55 7.44
C ALA A 84 -15.37 -26.45 6.19
N LYS A 85 -15.11 -27.75 6.35
CA LYS A 85 -15.05 -28.70 5.24
C LYS A 85 -16.38 -28.80 4.50
N GLU A 86 -17.50 -28.85 5.22
CA GLU A 86 -18.82 -28.83 4.60
C GLU A 86 -19.06 -27.54 3.81
N LEU A 87 -18.72 -26.38 4.39
CA LEU A 87 -18.82 -25.10 3.71
C LEU A 87 -18.04 -25.09 2.39
N TYR A 88 -16.76 -25.46 2.42
CA TYR A 88 -15.88 -25.35 1.25
C TYR A 88 -16.08 -26.48 0.25
N SER A 89 -16.58 -27.65 0.67
CA SER A 89 -17.05 -28.70 -0.23
C SER A 89 -18.19 -28.23 -1.10
N ASP A 90 -19.21 -27.60 -0.50
CA ASP A 90 -20.42 -27.20 -1.23
C ASP A 90 -20.24 -25.93 -2.06
N THR A 91 -19.28 -25.07 -1.71
CA THR A 91 -19.09 -23.76 -2.35
C THR A 91 -17.93 -23.74 -3.35
N HIS A 92 -16.80 -24.37 -3.02
CA HIS A 92 -15.59 -24.38 -3.83
C HIS A 92 -15.33 -25.74 -4.48
N GLY A 93 -15.78 -26.82 -3.84
CA GLY A 93 -15.44 -28.20 -4.19
C GLY A 93 -14.04 -28.57 -3.71
N LEU A 94 -13.92 -29.65 -2.96
CA LEU A 94 -12.63 -30.11 -2.40
C LEU A 94 -11.83 -31.03 -3.34
N ASN A 95 -12.28 -31.23 -4.58
CA ASN A 95 -11.56 -31.99 -5.63
C ASN A 95 -10.36 -31.21 -6.20
N ARG A 96 -9.53 -30.61 -5.34
CA ARG A 96 -8.42 -29.71 -5.67
C ARG A 96 -7.34 -29.80 -4.59
N GLU A 97 -6.13 -29.34 -4.87
CA GLU A 97 -5.13 -29.21 -3.81
C GLU A 97 -5.59 -28.16 -2.79
N HIS A 98 -5.59 -28.51 -1.50
CA HIS A 98 -5.99 -27.64 -0.42
C HIS A 98 -5.46 -28.07 0.95
N ALA A 99 -5.51 -27.15 1.90
CA ALA A 99 -5.24 -27.40 3.30
C ALA A 99 -6.15 -26.56 4.20
N PHE A 100 -6.50 -27.14 5.34
CA PHE A 100 -7.21 -26.54 6.45
C PHE A 100 -6.29 -26.45 7.67
N ALA A 101 -6.43 -25.37 8.42
CA ALA A 101 -5.70 -25.18 9.66
C ALA A 101 -6.60 -24.47 10.70
N VAL A 102 -6.87 -25.13 11.82
CA VAL A 102 -7.72 -24.60 12.90
C VAL A 102 -6.88 -23.85 13.90
N HIS A 103 -7.26 -22.62 14.21
CA HIS A 103 -6.57 -21.71 15.11
C HIS A 103 -7.48 -21.35 16.29
N THR A 104 -6.88 -21.32 17.47
CA THR A 104 -7.49 -20.94 18.77
C THR A 104 -6.68 -19.83 19.45
N ASP A 105 -5.75 -19.22 18.73
CA ASP A 105 -4.80 -18.19 19.23
C ASP A 105 -5.42 -16.79 19.37
N THR A 106 -6.73 -16.68 19.16
CA THR A 106 -7.52 -15.46 19.38
C THR A 106 -8.79 -15.81 20.16
N ASN A 107 -9.56 -14.80 20.57
CA ASN A 107 -10.85 -15.00 21.25
C ASN A 107 -11.90 -15.75 20.39
N GLN A 108 -11.62 -16.02 19.11
CA GLN A 108 -12.49 -16.75 18.19
C GLN A 108 -11.75 -17.97 17.63
N ILE A 109 -12.41 -19.12 17.67
CA ILE A 109 -11.99 -20.27 16.85
C ILE A 109 -12.16 -19.88 15.39
N HIS A 110 -11.12 -20.10 14.59
CA HIS A 110 -11.18 -19.83 13.17
C HIS A 110 -10.39 -20.87 12.38
N VAL A 111 -10.85 -21.12 11.15
CA VAL A 111 -10.28 -22.14 10.26
C VAL A 111 -9.76 -21.44 9.02
N HIS A 112 -8.46 -21.54 8.79
CA HIS A 112 -7.82 -21.14 7.55
C HIS A 112 -8.06 -22.21 6.47
N PHE A 113 -8.31 -21.77 5.25
CA PHE A 113 -8.46 -22.59 4.06
C PHE A 113 -7.55 -22.05 2.95
N ILE A 114 -6.55 -22.84 2.57
CA ILE A 114 -5.63 -22.51 1.48
C ILE A 114 -5.91 -23.48 0.35
N TRP A 115 -6.20 -22.98 -0.85
CA TRP A 115 -6.68 -23.84 -1.95
C TRP A 115 -6.18 -23.40 -3.33
N ALA A 116 -6.02 -24.39 -4.21
CA ALA A 116 -5.66 -24.19 -5.61
C ALA A 116 -6.90 -23.81 -6.45
N PRO A 117 -6.85 -22.75 -7.29
CA PRO A 117 -7.99 -22.35 -8.11
C PRO A 117 -8.45 -23.42 -9.09
N ARG A 118 -7.54 -24.27 -9.54
CA ARG A 118 -7.80 -25.36 -10.49
C ARG A 118 -8.01 -26.67 -9.75
N ASP A 119 -9.05 -27.40 -10.16
CA ASP A 119 -9.38 -28.71 -9.62
C ASP A 119 -8.62 -29.85 -10.34
N PHE A 120 -8.77 -31.08 -9.85
CA PHE A 120 -8.12 -32.26 -10.42
C PHE A 120 -8.65 -32.64 -11.81
N ASN A 121 -9.83 -32.14 -12.19
CA ASN A 121 -10.41 -32.29 -13.52
C ASN A 121 -9.99 -31.15 -14.47
N ASN A 122 -8.98 -30.35 -14.08
CA ASN A 122 -8.44 -29.24 -14.85
C ASN A 122 -9.41 -28.05 -15.04
N LYS A 123 -10.51 -27.99 -14.27
CA LYS A 123 -11.47 -26.87 -14.26
C LYS A 123 -11.00 -25.79 -13.29
N ILE A 124 -11.01 -24.53 -13.76
CA ILE A 124 -10.67 -23.37 -12.94
C ILE A 124 -11.93 -22.89 -12.22
N TYR A 125 -11.82 -22.61 -10.92
CA TYR A 125 -12.84 -21.92 -10.16
C TYR A 125 -13.00 -20.48 -10.69
N ASN A 126 -14.14 -20.21 -11.31
CA ASN A 126 -14.49 -18.90 -11.87
C ASN A 126 -15.96 -18.60 -11.58
N GLN A 127 -16.34 -18.65 -10.31
CA GLN A 127 -17.71 -18.38 -9.87
C GLN A 127 -17.94 -16.88 -9.78
N VAL A 128 -18.87 -16.36 -10.59
CA VAL A 128 -19.36 -14.99 -10.48
C VAL A 128 -20.30 -14.90 -9.26
N ASP A 129 -20.23 -13.79 -8.53
CA ASP A 129 -21.02 -13.55 -7.31
C ASP A 129 -20.91 -14.69 -6.27
N ASP A 130 -19.71 -15.25 -6.12
CA ASP A 130 -19.37 -16.32 -5.16
C ASP A 130 -19.89 -16.04 -3.74
N TYR A 131 -19.87 -14.77 -3.32
CA TYR A 131 -20.40 -14.33 -2.01
C TYR A 131 -21.85 -14.75 -1.78
N ARG A 132 -22.73 -14.76 -2.79
CA ARG A 132 -24.15 -15.14 -2.61
C ARG A 132 -24.29 -16.61 -2.24
N ILE A 133 -23.54 -17.46 -2.92
CA ILE A 133 -23.54 -18.91 -2.70
C ILE A 133 -22.94 -19.22 -1.33
N ILE A 134 -21.81 -18.58 -1.02
CA ILE A 134 -21.10 -18.76 0.25
C ILE A 134 -21.96 -18.27 1.42
N GLU A 135 -22.53 -17.06 1.36
CA GLU A 135 -23.34 -16.51 2.46
C GLU A 135 -24.64 -17.30 2.68
N LYS A 136 -25.25 -17.83 1.62
CA LYS A 136 -26.40 -18.74 1.73
C LYS A 136 -26.02 -20.03 2.46
N LYS A 137 -24.90 -20.67 2.09
CA LYS A 137 -24.42 -21.88 2.75
C LYS A 137 -24.02 -21.62 4.21
N LEU A 138 -23.37 -20.49 4.49
CA LEU A 138 -23.05 -20.07 5.86
C LEU A 138 -24.33 -19.94 6.71
N THR A 139 -25.37 -19.30 6.19
CA THR A 139 -26.67 -19.17 6.89
C THR A 139 -27.29 -20.54 7.17
N GLN A 140 -27.22 -21.46 6.20
CA GLN A 140 -27.68 -22.84 6.38
C GLN A 140 -26.90 -23.55 7.49
N LEU A 141 -25.56 -23.46 7.49
CA LEU A 141 -24.71 -24.09 8.50
C LEU A 141 -24.95 -23.50 9.89
N GLU A 142 -25.12 -22.19 10.00
CA GLU A 142 -25.50 -21.53 11.26
C GLU A 142 -26.78 -22.14 11.84
N ASN A 143 -27.79 -22.37 10.99
CA ASN A 143 -29.04 -23.01 11.41
C ASN A 143 -28.87 -24.48 11.78
N THR A 144 -28.20 -25.27 10.93
CA THR A 144 -28.00 -26.72 11.13
C THR A 144 -27.23 -27.00 12.41
N HIS A 145 -26.19 -26.22 12.69
CA HIS A 145 -25.32 -26.42 13.84
C HIS A 145 -25.69 -25.58 15.06
N ARG A 146 -26.84 -24.87 15.02
CA ARG A 146 -27.33 -24.00 16.11
C ARG A 146 -26.30 -22.95 16.55
N LEU A 147 -25.61 -22.36 15.58
CA LEU A 147 -24.62 -21.30 15.80
C LEU A 147 -25.28 -19.93 15.78
N VAL A 148 -24.56 -18.92 16.29
CA VAL A 148 -24.97 -17.52 16.18
C VAL A 148 -25.17 -17.13 14.72
N GLN A 149 -26.40 -16.71 14.41
CA GLN A 149 -26.80 -16.27 13.08
C GLN A 149 -26.29 -14.85 12.79
N VAL A 150 -25.66 -14.68 11.63
CA VAL A 150 -25.18 -13.38 11.18
C VAL A 150 -26.27 -12.71 10.34
N THR A 151 -26.87 -11.64 10.87
CA THR A 151 -28.01 -10.95 10.25
C THR A 151 -27.63 -9.93 9.17
N ASN A 152 -26.38 -9.47 9.14
CA ASN A 152 -25.88 -8.45 8.23
C ASN A 152 -25.20 -9.03 6.96
N ARG A 153 -25.84 -10.00 6.31
CA ARG A 153 -25.36 -10.61 5.05
C ARG A 153 -25.99 -9.91 3.84
N LYS A 154 -25.24 -9.74 2.75
CA LYS A 154 -25.79 -9.20 1.49
C LYS A 154 -26.76 -10.17 0.82
N SER A 155 -26.58 -11.47 1.05
CA SER A 155 -27.54 -12.49 0.61
C SER A 155 -28.90 -12.37 1.29
N LEU A 156 -28.94 -11.86 2.53
CA LEU A 156 -30.17 -11.65 3.30
C LEU A 156 -30.75 -10.26 3.08
N ASN A 157 -29.90 -9.27 2.76
CA ASN A 157 -30.31 -7.90 2.55
C ASN A 157 -29.59 -7.34 1.30
N THR A 158 -30.25 -7.41 0.16
CA THR A 158 -29.66 -7.09 -1.17
C THR A 158 -29.21 -5.63 -1.30
N ASN A 159 -29.79 -4.74 -0.49
CA ASN A 159 -29.45 -3.32 -0.43
C ASN A 159 -28.30 -3.00 0.56
N LEU A 160 -27.75 -4.01 1.26
CA LEU A 160 -26.64 -3.83 2.18
C LEU A 160 -25.35 -3.49 1.41
N GLU A 161 -24.77 -2.33 1.69
CA GLU A 161 -23.52 -1.88 1.06
C GLU A 161 -22.32 -2.66 1.62
N THR A 162 -21.79 -3.63 0.85
CA THR A 162 -20.71 -4.53 1.30
C THR A 162 -19.35 -4.30 0.64
N ASN A 163 -19.21 -3.30 -0.21
CA ASN A 163 -17.90 -3.00 -0.77
C ASN A 163 -16.96 -2.60 0.37
N PRO A 164 -15.78 -3.23 0.50
CA PRO A 164 -14.74 -2.63 1.31
C PRO A 164 -14.55 -1.20 0.79
N PRO A 165 -14.44 -0.22 1.68
CA PRO A 165 -14.45 1.17 1.31
C PRO A 165 -13.32 1.41 0.33
N LYS A 166 -13.65 1.93 -0.85
CA LYS A 166 -12.63 2.40 -1.78
C LYS A 166 -11.89 3.54 -1.05
N HIS A 167 -10.67 3.23 -0.60
CA HIS A 167 -9.73 4.08 0.14
C HIS A 167 -9.90 4.16 1.67
N ASN A 168 -9.00 3.47 2.38
CA ASN A 168 -8.79 3.55 3.84
C ASN A 168 -8.64 5.00 4.38
N LYS A 169 -8.23 5.97 3.57
CA LYS A 169 -8.07 7.37 4.01
C LYS A 169 -9.38 8.16 4.02
N GLU A 170 -10.25 7.99 3.02
CA GLU A 170 -11.54 8.71 2.93
C GLU A 170 -12.52 8.20 3.99
N ARG A 171 -12.66 6.88 4.15
CA ARG A 171 -13.47 6.34 5.25
C ARG A 171 -12.86 6.61 6.63
N ALA A 172 -11.54 6.72 6.79
CA ALA A 172 -11.00 7.12 8.09
C ALA A 172 -11.43 8.55 8.48
N ILE A 173 -11.75 9.40 7.52
CA ILE A 173 -12.30 10.75 7.74
C ILE A 173 -13.82 10.65 7.95
N GLU A 174 -14.53 9.90 7.11
CA GLU A 174 -16.01 9.74 7.16
C GLU A 174 -16.51 8.94 8.38
N VAL A 175 -15.76 7.94 8.85
CA VAL A 175 -16.05 7.21 10.11
C VAL A 175 -15.81 8.08 11.34
N ARG A 176 -15.06 9.19 11.22
CA ARG A 176 -14.96 10.22 12.27
C ARG A 176 -16.11 11.22 12.22
N GLY A 177 -17.11 11.02 11.35
CA GLY A 177 -18.20 11.97 11.12
C GLY A 177 -17.77 13.20 10.31
N ILE A 178 -16.56 13.20 9.74
CA ILE A 178 -16.01 14.31 8.97
C ILE A 178 -16.21 13.97 7.49
N LYS A 179 -16.88 14.83 6.73
CA LYS A 179 -17.03 14.64 5.30
C LYS A 179 -15.66 14.75 4.62
N SER A 180 -15.31 13.80 3.75
CA SER A 180 -14.04 13.92 3.01
C SER A 180 -14.15 15.10 2.03
N HIS A 181 -13.04 15.80 1.78
CA HIS A 181 -13.03 16.91 0.81
C HIS A 181 -13.52 16.51 -0.58
N LYS A 182 -13.21 15.27 -1.00
CA LYS A 182 -13.73 14.74 -2.26
C LYS A 182 -15.24 14.56 -2.24
N LYS A 183 -15.82 14.15 -1.10
CA LYS A 183 -17.27 14.05 -0.92
C LYS A 183 -17.93 15.42 -0.83
N GLU A 184 -17.30 16.39 -0.16
CA GLU A 184 -17.74 17.80 -0.19
C GLU A 184 -17.82 18.32 -1.64
N PHE A 185 -16.75 18.12 -2.42
CA PHE A 185 -16.74 18.47 -3.84
C PHE A 185 -17.86 17.78 -4.61
N LYS A 186 -18.07 16.47 -4.41
CA LYS A 186 -19.11 15.72 -5.13
C LYS A 186 -20.52 16.23 -4.83
N ASP A 187 -20.82 16.50 -3.57
CA ASP A 187 -22.15 16.98 -3.18
C ASP A 187 -22.40 18.39 -3.75
N GLU A 188 -21.40 19.27 -3.75
CA GLU A 188 -21.51 20.58 -4.41
C GLU A 188 -21.62 20.46 -5.93
N ILE A 189 -20.84 19.59 -6.56
CA ILE A 189 -20.92 19.28 -7.99
C ILE A 189 -22.31 18.78 -8.36
N GLU A 190 -22.93 17.95 -7.52
CA GLU A 190 -24.30 17.45 -7.74
C GLU A 190 -25.31 18.60 -7.72
N ILE A 191 -25.15 19.57 -6.80
CA ILE A 191 -25.94 20.81 -6.79
C ILE A 191 -25.72 21.59 -8.10
N ALA A 192 -24.47 21.79 -8.53
CA ALA A 192 -24.16 22.51 -9.76
C ALA A 192 -24.73 21.84 -11.02
N LEU A 193 -24.82 20.52 -11.00
CA LEU A 193 -25.28 19.69 -12.11
C LEU A 193 -26.80 19.58 -12.18
N LYS A 194 -27.51 19.68 -11.04
CA LYS A 194 -28.98 19.61 -10.97
C LYS A 194 -29.67 20.67 -11.82
N ASP A 195 -29.12 21.88 -11.85
CA ASP A 195 -29.71 23.04 -12.53
C ASP A 195 -29.07 23.31 -13.91
N ALA A 196 -28.25 22.38 -14.41
CA ALA A 196 -27.52 22.55 -15.67
C ALA A 196 -28.17 21.74 -16.80
N PHE A 197 -28.51 22.43 -17.89
CA PHE A 197 -28.97 21.79 -19.13
C PHE A 197 -27.83 21.57 -20.12
N THR A 198 -26.80 22.43 -20.06
CA THR A 198 -25.61 22.37 -20.93
C THR A 198 -24.32 22.29 -20.14
N THR A 199 -23.25 21.78 -20.76
CA THR A 199 -21.91 21.78 -20.15
C THR A 199 -21.44 23.19 -19.80
N THR A 200 -21.76 24.18 -20.64
CA THR A 200 -21.50 25.61 -20.36
C THR A 200 -22.18 26.08 -19.08
N ALA A 201 -23.48 25.77 -18.93
CA ALA A 201 -24.25 26.14 -17.74
C ALA A 201 -23.70 25.44 -16.48
N PHE A 202 -23.34 24.16 -16.59
CA PHE A 202 -22.72 23.42 -15.50
C PHE A 202 -21.41 24.05 -15.02
N LEU A 203 -20.48 24.34 -15.94
CA LEU A 203 -19.20 24.96 -15.58
C LEU A 203 -19.39 26.38 -15.02
N ALA A 204 -20.38 27.13 -15.52
CA ALA A 204 -20.74 28.43 -14.96
C ALA A 204 -21.31 28.32 -13.54
N ASN A 205 -22.15 27.32 -13.26
CA ASN A 205 -22.68 27.03 -11.93
C ASN A 205 -21.56 26.66 -10.94
N LEU A 206 -20.63 25.80 -11.36
CA LEU A 206 -19.43 25.49 -10.58
C LEU A 206 -18.63 26.76 -10.26
N HIS A 207 -18.45 27.63 -11.25
CA HIS A 207 -17.75 28.90 -11.02
C HIS A 207 -18.47 29.80 -10.00
N LYS A 208 -19.80 29.89 -10.06
CA LYS A 208 -20.60 30.61 -9.06
C LYS A 208 -20.44 30.02 -7.65
N GLN A 209 -20.33 28.69 -7.55
CA GLN A 209 -20.16 27.97 -6.27
C GLN A 209 -18.74 28.04 -5.69
N GLY A 210 -17.79 28.66 -6.37
CA GLY A 210 -16.43 28.82 -5.85
C GLY A 210 -15.36 28.09 -6.65
N PHE A 211 -15.71 27.22 -7.60
CA PHE A 211 -14.74 26.40 -8.30
C PHE A 211 -14.04 27.16 -9.44
N ASP A 212 -12.74 26.94 -9.56
CA ASP A 212 -12.00 27.25 -10.77
C ASP A 212 -11.80 25.97 -11.59
N VAL A 213 -11.98 26.11 -12.91
CA VAL A 213 -11.72 25.05 -13.88
C VAL A 213 -10.28 25.20 -14.36
N ILE A 214 -9.49 24.14 -14.24
CA ILE A 214 -8.10 24.10 -14.70
C ILE A 214 -8.02 23.15 -15.89
N PRO A 215 -7.91 23.67 -17.12
CA PRO A 215 -7.69 22.84 -18.30
C PRO A 215 -6.36 22.10 -18.22
N ASN A 216 -6.37 20.79 -18.48
CA ASN A 216 -5.18 19.93 -18.54
C ASN A 216 -4.96 19.36 -19.95
N GLY A 217 -5.70 19.84 -20.94
CA GLY A 217 -5.72 19.38 -22.32
C GLY A 217 -7.08 19.61 -22.98
N GLN A 218 -7.23 19.24 -24.25
CA GLN A 218 -8.45 19.49 -25.02
C GLN A 218 -9.72 18.84 -24.44
N ASN A 219 -9.58 17.71 -23.75
CA ASN A 219 -10.70 16.91 -23.22
C ASN A 219 -10.57 16.60 -21.72
N ALA A 220 -9.65 17.27 -21.03
CA ALA A 220 -9.32 16.97 -19.64
C ALA A 220 -9.18 18.26 -18.84
N TYR A 221 -9.71 18.23 -17.62
CA TYR A 221 -9.64 19.35 -16.70
C TYR A 221 -9.65 18.87 -15.24
N SER A 222 -9.25 19.76 -14.35
CA SER A 222 -9.37 19.62 -12.91
C SER A 222 -10.27 20.72 -12.36
N LEU A 223 -10.84 20.50 -11.18
CA LEU A 223 -11.51 21.54 -10.41
C LEU A 223 -10.67 21.91 -9.20
N GLU A 224 -10.59 23.21 -8.94
CA GLU A 224 -9.97 23.76 -7.75
C GLU A 224 -10.96 24.56 -6.91
N LYS A 225 -10.96 24.32 -5.60
CA LYS A 225 -11.64 25.17 -4.63
C LYS A 225 -10.81 25.21 -3.35
N GLU A 226 -10.59 26.42 -2.82
CA GLU A 226 -9.84 26.66 -1.58
C GLU A 226 -8.47 25.94 -1.51
N GLY A 227 -7.76 25.95 -2.64
CA GLY A 227 -6.43 25.33 -2.82
C GLY A 227 -6.43 23.80 -2.88
N GLN A 228 -7.59 23.16 -3.02
CA GLN A 228 -7.69 21.72 -3.25
C GLN A 228 -8.07 21.43 -4.69
N ILE A 229 -7.34 20.50 -5.30
CA ILE A 229 -7.46 20.18 -6.72
C ILE A 229 -7.83 18.70 -6.88
N PHE A 230 -8.89 18.43 -7.64
CA PHE A 230 -9.27 17.07 -8.04
C PHE A 230 -9.44 16.99 -9.55
N LYS A 231 -9.03 15.87 -10.15
CA LYS A 231 -9.27 15.64 -11.58
C LYS A 231 -10.76 15.40 -11.82
N ALA A 232 -11.29 15.89 -12.93
CA ALA A 232 -12.69 15.68 -13.29
C ALA A 232 -13.08 14.18 -13.34
N SER A 233 -12.15 13.30 -13.74
CA SER A 233 -12.35 11.84 -13.74
C SER A 233 -12.50 11.23 -12.35
N GLU A 234 -11.81 11.77 -11.34
CA GLU A 234 -11.90 11.32 -9.94
C GLU A 234 -13.24 11.69 -9.31
N LEU A 235 -13.82 12.79 -9.79
CA LEU A 235 -15.11 13.33 -9.37
C LEU A 235 -16.28 12.75 -10.19
N GLY A 236 -15.98 12.08 -11.31
CA GLY A 236 -16.99 11.46 -12.17
C GLY A 236 -17.64 12.41 -13.18
N ILE A 237 -17.03 13.57 -13.44
CA ILE A 237 -17.51 14.64 -14.33
C ILE A 237 -16.56 14.89 -15.52
N GLN A 238 -15.83 13.87 -15.94
CA GLN A 238 -15.02 13.91 -17.17
C GLN A 238 -15.89 14.17 -18.40
N HIS A 239 -15.31 14.78 -19.45
CA HIS A 239 -16.03 15.21 -20.67
C HIS A 239 -16.94 14.10 -21.24
N SER A 240 -16.44 12.87 -21.38
CA SER A 240 -17.25 11.75 -21.90
C SER A 240 -18.50 11.42 -21.08
N LYS A 241 -18.51 11.72 -19.78
CA LYS A 241 -19.70 11.55 -18.93
C LYS A 241 -20.65 12.74 -18.98
N LEU A 242 -20.11 13.96 -19.11
CA LEU A 242 -20.92 15.16 -19.26
C LEU A 242 -21.68 15.15 -20.59
N LYS A 243 -21.01 14.77 -21.68
CA LYS A 243 -21.63 14.64 -23.02
C LYS A 243 -22.84 13.71 -23.06
N ASN A 244 -22.88 12.69 -22.18
CA ASN A 244 -24.01 11.76 -22.09
C ASN A 244 -25.15 12.25 -21.19
N LYS A 245 -24.91 13.30 -20.38
CA LYS A 245 -25.86 13.81 -19.39
C LYS A 245 -26.39 15.20 -19.72
N LEU A 246 -25.62 15.99 -20.44
CA LEU A 246 -25.88 17.39 -20.74
C LEU A 246 -25.85 17.61 -22.26
N GLN A 247 -26.53 18.64 -22.71
CA GLN A 247 -26.47 19.06 -24.11
C GLN A 247 -25.24 19.94 -24.34
N GLU A 248 -24.58 19.76 -25.49
CA GLU A 248 -23.39 20.54 -25.84
C GLU A 248 -23.80 21.75 -26.71
N GLN A 249 -23.55 22.95 -26.19
CA GLN A 249 -23.78 24.21 -26.91
C GLN A 249 -22.52 24.68 -27.66
N HIS A 250 -21.34 24.36 -27.14
CA HIS A 250 -20.04 24.72 -27.68
C HIS A 250 -19.15 23.48 -27.73
N GLN A 251 -18.10 23.51 -28.55
CA GLN A 251 -17.12 22.42 -28.48
C GLN A 251 -16.42 22.46 -27.11
N PHE A 252 -16.24 21.29 -26.49
CA PHE A 252 -15.61 21.21 -25.17
C PHE A 252 -14.21 21.83 -25.15
N SER A 253 -13.45 21.71 -26.25
CA SER A 253 -12.14 22.35 -26.44
C SER A 253 -12.21 23.87 -26.36
N GLU A 254 -13.23 24.51 -26.94
CA GLU A 254 -13.44 25.96 -26.89
C GLU A 254 -13.73 26.42 -25.45
N LEU A 255 -14.52 25.64 -24.70
CA LEU A 255 -14.76 25.89 -23.27
C LEU A 255 -13.46 25.80 -22.48
N MET A 256 -12.63 24.77 -22.73
CA MET A 256 -11.33 24.64 -22.07
C MET A 256 -10.38 25.80 -22.41
N GLU A 257 -10.38 26.27 -23.65
CA GLU A 257 -9.60 27.45 -24.05
C GLU A 257 -10.11 28.73 -23.37
N HIS A 258 -11.43 28.90 -23.21
CA HIS A 258 -11.98 30.02 -22.44
C HIS A 258 -11.49 30.00 -20.99
N TYR A 259 -11.54 28.84 -20.32
CA TYR A 259 -11.10 28.72 -18.93
C TYR A 259 -9.59 28.83 -18.76
N SER A 260 -8.77 28.48 -19.76
CA SER A 260 -7.31 28.63 -19.66
C SER A 260 -6.87 30.10 -19.64
N LYS A 261 -7.65 30.98 -20.27
CA LYS A 261 -7.43 32.44 -20.29
C LYS A 261 -7.96 33.15 -19.06
N LYS A 262 -8.73 32.47 -18.21
CA LYS A 262 -9.37 33.06 -17.04
C LYS A 262 -8.39 33.12 -15.85
N ALA A 263 -8.36 34.27 -15.18
CA ALA A 263 -7.59 34.41 -13.95
C ALA A 263 -8.11 33.43 -12.88
N ARG A 264 -7.18 32.67 -12.27
CA ARG A 264 -7.49 31.73 -11.20
C ARG A 264 -7.60 32.48 -9.87
N ARG A 265 -8.70 32.29 -9.15
CA ARG A 265 -8.97 32.84 -7.81
C ARG A 265 -7.94 32.39 -6.79
N TYR A 266 -7.47 31.14 -6.92
CA TYR A 266 -6.58 30.51 -5.94
C TYR A 266 -5.10 30.67 -6.27
N ASN A 267 -4.74 31.40 -7.33
CA ASN A 267 -3.35 31.73 -7.66
C ASN A 267 -2.85 32.95 -6.88
N SER A 268 -3.03 32.91 -5.56
CA SER A 268 -2.53 33.92 -4.63
C SER A 268 -1.29 33.38 -3.93
N GLU A 269 -0.36 34.28 -3.59
CA GLU A 269 0.80 33.90 -2.81
C GLU A 269 0.40 33.58 -1.37
N LEU A 270 0.87 32.43 -0.86
CA LEU A 270 0.50 31.87 0.44
C LEU A 270 1.74 31.87 1.32
N LYS A 271 1.80 32.73 2.34
CA LYS A 271 3.05 32.93 3.10
C LYS A 271 2.87 32.94 4.60
N LEU A 272 3.93 32.49 5.27
CA LEU A 272 4.23 32.76 6.67
C LEU A 272 5.53 33.55 6.74
N ILE A 273 5.55 34.68 7.46
CA ILE A 273 6.74 35.51 7.63
C ILE A 273 6.97 35.82 9.11
N THR A 274 8.22 36.05 9.48
CA THR A 274 8.63 36.53 10.80
C THR A 274 9.58 37.72 10.64
N ASN A 275 9.65 38.57 11.66
CA ASN A 275 10.64 39.65 11.74
C ASN A 275 11.99 39.17 12.32
N GLU A 276 12.06 37.92 12.78
CA GLU A 276 13.29 37.31 13.30
C GLU A 276 14.12 36.72 12.16
N ASP A 277 15.44 36.95 12.21
CA ASP A 277 16.38 36.34 11.27
C ASP A 277 16.60 34.86 11.60
N ILE A 278 16.17 34.00 10.68
CA ILE A 278 16.31 32.55 10.80
C ILE A 278 17.36 32.05 9.80
N GLU A 279 18.36 31.34 10.31
CA GLU A 279 19.38 30.73 9.47
C GLU A 279 18.84 29.56 8.65
N LEU A 280 19.49 29.26 7.53
CA LEU A 280 19.19 28.05 6.75
C LEU A 280 19.45 26.79 7.59
N LEU A 281 18.52 25.83 7.50
CA LEU A 281 18.54 24.63 8.34
C LEU A 281 19.79 23.78 8.04
N LYS A 282 20.76 23.74 8.97
CA LYS A 282 22.04 23.03 8.78
C LYS A 282 21.96 21.52 9.02
N LYS A 283 21.07 21.07 9.92
CA LYS A 283 20.71 19.66 10.21
C LYS A 283 19.60 19.63 11.26
N ASN A 284 18.56 18.81 11.06
CA ASN A 284 17.52 18.61 12.07
C ASN A 284 18.01 17.69 13.20
N LYS A 285 17.88 18.15 14.46
CA LYS A 285 18.24 17.35 15.65
C LYS A 285 17.22 16.25 15.99
N PHE A 286 16.00 16.30 15.45
CA PHE A 286 14.90 15.38 15.78
C PHE A 286 14.19 14.87 14.52
N LYS A 287 13.56 13.69 14.55
CA LYS A 287 12.74 13.18 13.43
C LYS A 287 11.40 13.93 13.35
N THR A 288 11.41 15.14 12.80
CA THR A 288 10.25 16.03 12.65
C THR A 288 9.33 15.61 11.49
N VAL A 289 8.22 16.33 11.26
CA VAL A 289 7.38 16.10 10.07
C VAL A 289 8.16 16.49 8.82
N LEU A 290 8.90 17.60 8.90
CA LEU A 290 9.85 18.04 7.88
C LEU A 290 10.77 16.88 7.43
N ASP A 291 11.41 16.17 8.37
CA ASP A 291 12.32 15.06 8.02
C ASP A 291 11.60 13.79 7.56
N LYS A 292 10.43 13.49 8.12
CA LYS A 292 9.71 12.24 7.83
C LYS A 292 9.03 12.27 6.47
N LYS A 293 8.58 13.45 6.03
CA LYS A 293 7.68 13.59 4.88
C LYS A 293 8.29 14.32 3.69
N PHE A 294 9.35 15.11 3.90
CA PHE A 294 9.89 15.98 2.86
C PHE A 294 11.38 15.72 2.61
N THR A 295 11.79 15.80 1.35
CA THR A 295 13.18 16.06 0.93
C THR A 295 13.37 17.56 0.74
N HIS A 296 14.61 18.03 0.77
CA HIS A 296 14.90 19.45 0.57
C HIS A 296 16.11 19.65 -0.35
N GLN A 297 16.09 20.75 -1.09
CA GLN A 297 17.17 21.17 -1.95
C GLN A 297 17.46 22.65 -1.68
N LYS A 298 18.73 22.98 -1.44
CA LYS A 298 19.17 24.37 -1.31
C LYS A 298 19.42 24.94 -2.71
N ILE A 299 18.82 26.09 -3.01
CA ILE A 299 18.98 26.81 -4.28
C ILE A 299 19.23 28.28 -3.92
N GLY A 300 20.49 28.72 -4.02
CA GLY A 300 20.88 30.07 -3.59
C GLY A 300 20.51 30.34 -2.13
N ASP A 301 19.76 31.42 -1.89
CA ASP A 301 19.30 31.87 -0.58
C ASP A 301 17.97 31.27 -0.12
N LYS A 302 17.43 30.32 -0.89
CA LYS A 302 16.21 29.58 -0.54
C LYS A 302 16.42 28.08 -0.40
N THR A 303 15.52 27.45 0.32
CA THR A 303 15.44 25.99 0.45
C THR A 303 14.08 25.52 -0.03
N GLU A 304 14.04 24.70 -1.06
CA GLU A 304 12.81 24.11 -1.59
C GLU A 304 12.55 22.75 -0.93
N HIS A 305 11.30 22.49 -0.55
CA HIS A 305 10.87 21.26 0.10
C HIS A 305 9.89 20.48 -0.78
N PHE A 306 10.17 19.18 -0.99
CA PHE A 306 9.41 18.29 -1.86
C PHE A 306 8.87 17.08 -1.08
N PHE A 307 7.70 16.57 -1.45
CA PHE A 307 7.16 15.36 -0.82
C PHE A 307 7.99 14.11 -1.16
N LYS A 308 8.34 13.30 -0.16
CA LYS A 308 9.12 12.04 -0.34
C LYS A 308 8.42 10.98 -1.20
N ASN A 309 7.09 10.98 -1.23
CA ASN A 309 6.30 9.90 -1.85
C ASN A 309 5.79 10.25 -3.25
N THR A 310 6.21 11.39 -3.82
CA THR A 310 5.78 11.85 -5.14
C THR A 310 6.98 12.42 -5.89
N THR A 311 7.10 12.12 -7.17
CA THR A 311 8.16 12.66 -8.02
C THR A 311 7.98 14.17 -8.20
N ASN A 312 8.92 14.98 -7.70
CA ASN A 312 9.11 16.41 -7.96
C ASN A 312 7.95 17.37 -7.58
N GLN A 313 7.01 16.95 -6.72
CA GLN A 313 5.98 17.87 -6.24
C GLN A 313 6.56 18.76 -5.13
N LYS A 314 6.81 20.04 -5.45
CA LYS A 314 7.19 21.07 -4.47
C LYS A 314 6.01 21.37 -3.55
N ALA A 315 6.27 21.35 -2.25
CA ALA A 315 5.26 21.58 -1.21
C ALA A 315 5.31 23.02 -0.70
N PHE A 316 6.51 23.48 -0.35
CA PHE A 316 6.78 24.84 0.09
C PHE A 316 8.26 25.16 -0.07
N GLU A 317 8.62 26.43 0.06
CA GLU A 317 9.99 26.90 0.06
C GLU A 317 10.22 27.87 1.21
N TYR A 318 11.43 27.85 1.76
CA TYR A 318 11.91 28.75 2.78
C TYR A 318 12.88 29.76 2.19
N HIS A 319 12.72 31.04 2.53
CA HIS A 319 13.62 32.13 2.16
C HIS A 319 14.25 32.71 3.43
N LYS A 320 15.56 33.03 3.38
CA LYS A 320 16.28 33.57 4.52
C LYS A 320 16.00 35.07 4.74
N ASP A 321 15.88 35.84 3.66
CA ASP A 321 15.77 37.30 3.70
C ASP A 321 14.59 37.81 2.83
N PRO A 322 13.48 38.30 3.43
CA PRO A 322 13.16 38.13 4.85
C PRO A 322 12.90 36.65 5.17
N SER A 323 12.96 36.29 6.46
CA SER A 323 12.71 34.91 6.90
C SER A 323 11.22 34.56 6.72
N GLN A 324 10.94 33.80 5.65
CA GLN A 324 9.58 33.44 5.26
C GLN A 324 9.47 32.03 4.68
N VAL A 325 8.26 31.48 4.72
CA VAL A 325 7.88 30.25 4.02
C VAL A 325 6.75 30.57 3.05
N THR A 326 6.93 30.16 1.80
CA THR A 326 5.93 30.27 0.73
C THR A 326 5.39 28.88 0.40
N PHE A 327 4.08 28.70 0.40
CA PHE A 327 3.43 27.41 0.19
C PHE A 327 2.94 27.24 -1.25
N GLN A 328 3.19 26.06 -1.82
CA GLN A 328 2.55 25.57 -3.05
C GLN A 328 1.48 24.51 -2.74
N ASP A 329 1.48 23.97 -1.52
CA ASP A 329 0.48 23.04 -1.00
C ASP A 329 0.09 23.41 0.44
N LEU A 330 -1.21 23.40 0.72
CA LEU A 330 -1.79 23.72 2.04
C LEU A 330 -2.24 22.46 2.79
N SER A 331 -1.65 21.30 2.51
CA SER A 331 -1.88 20.12 3.34
C SER A 331 -1.37 20.40 4.76
N ARG A 332 -2.00 19.71 5.71
CA ARG A 332 -1.59 19.75 7.12
C ARG A 332 -0.09 19.49 7.30
N ASP A 333 0.46 18.51 6.57
CA ASP A 333 1.87 18.16 6.68
C ASP A 333 2.77 19.29 6.17
N SER A 334 2.40 19.96 5.07
CA SER A 334 3.14 21.11 4.53
C SER A 334 3.12 22.30 5.48
N ILE A 335 1.95 22.72 5.94
CA ILE A 335 1.79 23.85 6.86
C ILE A 335 2.56 23.58 8.17
N LYS A 336 2.42 22.38 8.73
CA LYS A 336 3.15 21.98 9.95
C LYS A 336 4.65 21.99 9.73
N ALA A 337 5.14 21.52 8.59
CA ALA A 337 6.57 21.52 8.28
C ALA A 337 7.10 22.94 8.05
N GLY A 338 6.34 23.83 7.41
CA GLY A 338 6.67 25.24 7.27
C GLY A 338 6.71 25.99 8.60
N LEU A 339 5.72 25.76 9.48
CA LEU A 339 5.72 26.28 10.85
C LEU A 339 6.93 25.76 11.63
N GLN A 340 7.20 24.46 11.59
CA GLN A 340 8.40 23.87 12.21
C GLN A 340 9.68 24.50 11.68
N ARG A 341 9.76 24.75 10.38
CA ARG A 341 10.92 25.36 9.74
C ARG A 341 11.20 26.76 10.30
N LEU A 342 10.16 27.57 10.52
CA LEU A 342 10.31 28.89 11.12
C LEU A 342 10.60 28.82 12.62
N THR A 343 9.88 28.00 13.37
CA THR A 343 9.94 28.05 14.84
C THR A 343 11.10 27.28 15.47
N THR A 344 11.70 26.29 14.78
CA THR A 344 12.70 25.39 15.40
C THR A 344 14.03 26.08 15.70
N ASP A 345 14.45 26.99 14.82
CA ASP A 345 15.75 27.67 14.92
C ASP A 345 15.64 29.09 15.52
N MET A 346 14.43 29.53 15.86
CA MET A 346 14.20 30.81 16.53
C MET A 346 14.78 30.78 17.95
N LYS A 347 15.66 31.74 18.26
CA LYS A 347 16.27 31.87 19.60
C LYS A 347 15.25 32.24 20.67
N ARG A 348 14.22 33.01 20.29
CA ARG A 348 13.12 33.45 21.16
C ARG A 348 11.80 33.36 20.38
N PRO A 349 10.71 32.93 21.02
CA PRO A 349 9.39 32.96 20.40
C PRO A 349 9.01 34.37 19.95
N SER A 350 8.42 34.49 18.76
CA SER A 350 8.02 35.77 18.16
C SER A 350 6.66 35.66 17.45
N THR A 351 6.21 36.77 16.87
CA THR A 351 4.99 36.81 16.06
C THR A 351 5.25 36.30 14.65
N LEU A 352 4.47 35.32 14.22
CA LEU A 352 4.37 34.88 12.83
C LEU A 352 3.22 35.62 12.16
N TYR A 353 3.41 36.09 10.92
CA TYR A 353 2.38 36.77 10.15
C TYR A 353 1.94 35.88 8.98
N VAL A 354 0.64 35.65 8.85
CA VAL A 354 0.04 34.93 7.71
C VAL A 354 -0.46 35.88 6.64
N SER A 355 -0.19 35.56 5.39
CA SER A 355 -0.76 36.25 4.23
C SER A 355 -1.35 35.27 3.21
N GLY A 356 -2.23 35.79 2.37
CA GLY A 356 -3.04 35.02 1.43
C GLY A 356 -4.55 35.16 1.68
N PRO A 357 -5.37 34.41 0.93
CA PRO A 357 -6.82 34.39 1.09
C PRO A 357 -7.25 33.76 2.42
N ASP A 358 -8.45 34.10 2.90
CA ASP A 358 -8.94 33.71 4.23
C ASP A 358 -8.97 32.20 4.46
N TYR A 359 -9.26 31.38 3.45
CA TYR A 359 -9.21 29.92 3.60
C TYR A 359 -7.80 29.41 3.91
N ALA A 360 -6.76 30.04 3.34
CA ALA A 360 -5.37 29.65 3.54
C ALA A 360 -4.91 30.10 4.93
N LYS A 361 -5.20 31.35 5.29
CA LYS A 361 -4.97 31.92 6.62
C LYS A 361 -5.64 31.08 7.71
N LYS A 362 -6.89 30.66 7.50
CA LYS A 362 -7.61 29.72 8.37
C LYS A 362 -6.84 28.42 8.56
N LYS A 363 -6.42 27.76 7.47
CA LYS A 363 -5.67 26.49 7.53
C LYS A 363 -4.35 26.64 8.30
N MET A 364 -3.62 27.73 8.07
CA MET A 364 -2.39 28.05 8.80
C MET A 364 -2.64 28.28 10.29
N TRP A 365 -3.68 29.06 10.63
CA TRP A 365 -4.11 29.30 12.02
C TRP A 365 -4.52 28.01 12.73
N MET A 366 -5.27 27.14 12.06
CA MET A 366 -5.68 25.84 12.61
C MET A 366 -4.47 24.98 12.99
N GLU A 367 -3.49 24.83 12.10
CA GLU A 367 -2.31 24.01 12.40
C GLU A 367 -1.41 24.66 13.45
N PHE A 368 -1.29 25.99 13.45
CA PHE A 368 -0.59 26.73 14.50
C PHE A 368 -1.16 26.43 15.89
N LYS A 369 -2.49 26.47 16.03
CA LYS A 369 -3.19 26.11 17.28
C LYS A 369 -3.03 24.63 17.62
N MET A 370 -3.18 23.73 16.65
CA MET A 370 -3.04 22.27 16.85
C MET A 370 -1.60 21.85 17.21
N MET A 371 -0.60 22.67 16.90
CA MET A 371 0.79 22.45 17.29
C MET A 371 1.12 22.94 18.71
N GLY A 372 0.19 23.64 19.38
CA GLY A 372 0.41 24.24 20.69
C GLY A 372 1.55 25.26 20.68
N LEU A 373 1.66 26.06 19.61
CA LEU A 373 2.72 27.06 19.49
C LEU A 373 2.48 28.26 20.41
N GLU A 374 1.23 28.56 20.77
CA GLU A 374 0.91 29.62 21.75
C GLU A 374 1.43 29.29 23.15
N ASP A 375 1.28 28.04 23.57
CA ASP A 375 1.83 27.56 24.85
C ASP A 375 3.37 27.65 24.90
N LYS A 376 4.01 27.79 23.73
CA LYS A 376 5.46 27.99 23.58
C LYS A 376 5.85 29.46 23.41
N GLY A 377 4.91 30.38 23.57
CA GLY A 377 5.14 31.83 23.51
C GLY A 377 5.09 32.44 22.10
N PHE A 378 4.73 31.68 21.06
CA PHE A 378 4.54 32.23 19.73
C PHE A 378 3.14 32.86 19.59
N THR A 379 3.02 33.85 18.72
CA THR A 379 1.72 34.40 18.31
C THR A 379 1.57 34.32 16.80
N LEU A 380 0.32 34.28 16.31
CA LEU A 380 0.02 34.30 14.89
C LEU A 380 -0.89 35.48 14.57
N SER A 381 -0.44 36.38 13.70
CA SER A 381 -1.16 37.56 13.26
C SER A 381 -1.56 37.46 11.78
N GLY A 382 -2.61 38.17 11.37
CA GLY A 382 -3.09 38.21 9.98
C GLY A 382 -4.34 37.37 9.70
N TYR A 383 -4.91 36.70 10.71
CA TYR A 383 -6.19 35.98 10.62
C TYR A 383 -7.04 36.19 11.87
N ARG A 384 -8.33 36.48 11.68
CA ARG A 384 -9.31 36.56 12.76
C ARG A 384 -10.28 35.37 12.65
N PRO A 385 -10.22 34.39 13.56
CA PRO A 385 -11.08 33.21 13.48
C PRO A 385 -12.54 33.58 13.72
N THR A 386 -13.44 32.92 13.00
CA THR A 386 -14.89 32.98 13.23
C THR A 386 -15.31 32.04 14.36
N GLN A 387 -16.56 32.16 14.83
CA GLN A 387 -17.11 31.20 15.80
C GLN A 387 -17.11 29.76 15.29
N ASN A 388 -17.31 29.55 13.98
CA ASN A 388 -17.28 28.22 13.39
C ASN A 388 -15.85 27.64 13.38
N ASP A 389 -14.83 28.48 13.16
CA ASP A 389 -13.43 28.05 13.22
C ASP A 389 -13.03 27.64 14.65
N LEU A 390 -13.54 28.33 15.66
CA LEU A 390 -13.33 27.95 17.05
C LEU A 390 -13.99 26.60 17.39
N LYS A 391 -15.23 26.37 16.93
CA LYS A 391 -15.92 25.08 17.10
C LYS A 391 -15.16 23.95 16.42
N GLU A 392 -14.72 24.16 15.18
CA GLU A 392 -13.94 23.19 14.42
C GLU A 392 -12.60 22.88 15.10
N LEU A 393 -11.91 23.88 15.65
CA LEU A 393 -10.67 23.69 16.39
C LEU A 393 -10.87 22.79 17.63
N GLU A 394 -11.91 23.05 18.43
CA GLU A 394 -12.19 22.26 19.62
C GLU A 394 -12.57 20.82 19.27
N GLN A 395 -13.35 20.61 18.20
CA GLN A 395 -13.63 19.28 17.69
C GLN A 395 -12.35 18.54 17.27
N ARG A 396 -11.46 19.19 16.51
CA ARG A 396 -10.17 18.60 16.09
C ARG A 396 -9.28 18.23 17.28
N LYS A 397 -9.26 19.06 18.33
CA LYS A 397 -8.53 18.77 19.58
C LYS A 397 -9.12 17.55 20.29
N ALA A 398 -10.44 17.47 20.42
CA ALA A 398 -11.14 16.35 21.04
C ALA A 398 -10.87 15.03 20.29
N ASP A 399 -10.95 15.05 18.97
CA ASP A 399 -10.66 13.89 18.11
C ASP A 399 -9.22 13.41 18.27
N TYR A 400 -8.26 14.35 18.31
CA TYR A 400 -6.85 14.03 18.51
C TYR A 400 -6.61 13.40 19.90
N LYS A 401 -7.27 13.91 20.94
CA LYS A 401 -7.21 13.37 22.30
C LYS A 401 -7.79 11.95 22.36
N LEU A 402 -8.93 11.71 21.74
CA LEU A 402 -9.56 10.38 21.64
C LEU A 402 -8.66 9.40 20.88
N GLN A 403 -8.04 9.83 19.79
CA GLN A 403 -7.12 8.99 19.02
C GLN A 403 -5.86 8.67 19.82
N ALA A 404 -5.29 9.64 20.53
CA ALA A 404 -4.15 9.43 21.41
C ALA A 404 -4.48 8.44 22.54
N GLN A 405 -5.69 8.51 23.10
CA GLN A 405 -6.19 7.53 24.08
C GLN A 405 -6.31 6.13 23.46
N LYS A 406 -6.90 6.00 22.26
CA LYS A 406 -6.97 4.71 21.54
C LYS A 406 -5.58 4.14 21.26
N TRP A 407 -4.62 4.96 20.85
CA TRP A 407 -3.23 4.53 20.65
C TRP A 407 -2.52 4.15 21.95
N LYS A 408 -2.79 4.86 23.06
CA LYS A 408 -2.29 4.49 24.38
C LYS A 408 -2.87 3.14 24.83
N LEU A 409 -4.17 2.91 24.63
CA LEU A 409 -4.82 1.63 24.92
C LEU A 409 -4.27 0.49 24.05
N GLN A 410 -4.02 0.73 22.76
CA GLN A 410 -3.37 -0.26 21.88
C GLN A 410 -1.92 -0.54 22.28
N LYS A 411 -1.18 0.45 22.79
CA LYS A 411 0.16 0.23 23.34
C LYS A 411 0.13 -0.45 24.71
N ALA A 412 -0.87 -0.17 25.54
CA ALA A 412 -1.08 -0.79 26.85
C ALA A 412 -1.57 -2.24 26.74
N ALA A 413 -2.27 -2.59 25.67
CA ALA A 413 -2.67 -3.97 25.35
C ALA A 413 -1.49 -4.87 24.90
N GLY A 414 -0.27 -4.33 24.83
CA GLY A 414 0.98 -5.08 24.64
C GLY A 414 1.21 -5.67 23.24
N LYS A 415 2.44 -5.54 22.73
CA LYS A 415 3.08 -6.71 22.11
C LYS A 415 3.24 -7.75 23.23
N PRO A 416 2.97 -9.05 23.03
CA PRO A 416 3.24 -10.02 24.08
C PRO A 416 4.75 -10.03 24.35
N ASN A 417 5.13 -9.51 25.52
CA ASN A 417 6.39 -9.85 26.14
C ASN A 417 6.26 -11.30 26.59
N PHE A 418 7.15 -12.16 26.07
CA PHE A 418 7.40 -13.47 26.63
C PHE A 418 7.84 -13.25 28.08
N VAL A 419 7.01 -13.70 29.01
CA VAL A 419 7.44 -13.99 30.37
C VAL A 419 7.70 -15.48 30.36
N ASP A 420 8.97 -15.87 30.36
CA ASP A 420 9.38 -17.21 30.76
C ASP A 420 8.83 -17.41 32.17
N THR A 421 7.78 -18.20 32.26
CA THR A 421 7.32 -18.76 33.53
C THR A 421 7.74 -20.21 33.50
N ASP A 422 8.80 -20.49 34.25
CA ASP A 422 9.22 -21.82 34.65
C ASP A 422 8.00 -22.59 35.17
N ILE A 423 7.53 -23.54 34.37
CA ILE A 423 6.62 -24.58 34.86
C ILE A 423 7.52 -25.72 35.31
N ALA A 424 7.74 -25.77 36.62
CA ALA A 424 8.26 -26.94 37.30
C ALA A 424 7.42 -28.18 36.97
N SER A 425 8.09 -29.22 36.48
CA SER A 425 7.55 -30.56 36.29
C SER A 425 7.07 -31.18 37.61
N PRO A 426 5.97 -31.94 37.61
CA PRO A 426 5.79 -33.07 38.51
C PRO A 426 6.34 -34.34 37.84
N VAL A 427 7.24 -35.00 38.56
CA VAL A 427 7.77 -36.34 38.27
C VAL A 427 6.75 -37.37 38.76
N ASP A 428 6.46 -38.38 37.94
CA ASP A 428 6.41 -39.82 38.28
C ASP A 428 5.88 -40.57 37.04
N ALA A 429 6.75 -41.23 36.27
CA ALA A 429 7.21 -42.61 36.44
C ALA A 429 6.28 -43.63 35.74
N MET A 430 6.66 -44.08 34.52
CA MET A 430 7.10 -45.45 34.25
C MET A 430 7.25 -45.74 32.75
N SER A 431 8.28 -46.55 32.48
CA SER A 431 8.54 -47.39 31.32
C SER A 431 9.32 -46.81 30.12
N ALA A 432 10.56 -47.26 30.07
CA ALA A 432 11.57 -47.07 29.03
C ALA A 432 11.32 -47.91 27.77
N LYS A 433 11.77 -47.42 26.60
CA LYS A 433 12.99 -47.90 25.92
C LYS A 433 13.14 -47.31 24.50
N ASN A 434 14.39 -46.94 24.20
CA ASN A 434 15.05 -46.75 22.90
C ASN A 434 14.78 -45.48 22.08
N ALA A 435 15.68 -44.50 22.22
CA ALA A 435 15.91 -43.44 21.22
C ALA A 435 17.39 -43.47 20.77
N PRO A 436 17.70 -43.40 19.46
CA PRO A 436 19.05 -43.14 18.98
C PRO A 436 19.41 -41.65 19.14
N ARG A 437 20.71 -41.39 19.35
CA ARG A 437 21.32 -40.07 19.58
C ARG A 437 21.09 -39.10 18.39
N PRO A 438 20.86 -37.78 18.61
CA PRO A 438 20.73 -36.82 17.53
C PRO A 438 22.06 -36.57 16.81
N LEU A 439 22.03 -36.59 15.48
CA LEU A 439 23.10 -36.06 14.63
C LEU A 439 23.05 -34.53 14.63
N ALA A 440 24.21 -33.89 14.75
CA ALA A 440 24.36 -32.44 14.78
C ALA A 440 23.96 -31.78 13.45
N GLU A 441 23.26 -30.65 13.52
CA GLU A 441 22.92 -29.82 12.36
C GLU A 441 24.18 -29.14 11.77
N PRO A 442 24.28 -29.01 10.43
CA PRO A 442 25.39 -28.31 9.79
C PRO A 442 25.29 -26.79 9.97
N LYS A 443 26.41 -26.15 10.28
CA LYS A 443 26.52 -24.68 10.43
C LYS A 443 26.37 -23.99 9.07
N ASN A 444 25.49 -22.99 8.99
CA ASN A 444 25.26 -22.18 7.80
C ASN A 444 26.37 -21.12 7.65
N THR A 445 27.12 -21.15 6.54
CA THR A 445 28.29 -20.27 6.26
C THR A 445 28.02 -19.18 5.22
N LYS A 446 26.76 -18.93 4.84
CA LYS A 446 26.39 -17.94 3.81
C LYS A 446 26.56 -16.49 4.31
N ILE A 447 27.20 -15.64 3.51
CA ILE A 447 27.39 -14.20 3.79
C ILE A 447 26.68 -13.39 2.70
N ASP A 448 25.69 -12.57 3.09
CA ASP A 448 24.87 -11.79 2.17
C ASP A 448 25.72 -10.84 1.28
N GLY A 449 25.51 -10.91 -0.02
CA GLY A 449 26.26 -10.15 -1.03
C GLY A 449 27.65 -10.70 -1.38
N ASP A 450 28.14 -11.74 -0.68
CA ASP A 450 29.32 -12.52 -1.07
C ASP A 450 28.89 -13.83 -1.74
N TYR A 451 28.57 -13.73 -3.03
CA TYR A 451 28.09 -14.83 -3.86
C TYR A 451 29.09 -16.00 -4.00
N LEU A 452 30.35 -15.83 -3.57
CA LEU A 452 31.31 -16.94 -3.50
C LEU A 452 30.93 -17.96 -2.42
N THR A 453 30.19 -17.55 -1.38
CA THR A 453 29.72 -18.39 -0.28
C THR A 453 28.45 -19.18 -0.60
N TYR A 454 27.82 -18.90 -1.74
CA TYR A 454 26.54 -19.49 -2.16
C TYR A 454 26.79 -20.80 -2.91
N ASP A 455 25.87 -21.76 -2.78
CA ASP A 455 25.86 -22.93 -3.64
C ASP A 455 25.21 -22.60 -5.00
N VAL A 456 25.35 -23.49 -5.98
CA VAL A 456 24.83 -23.24 -7.34
C VAL A 456 23.31 -23.05 -7.35
N SER A 457 22.58 -23.71 -6.45
CA SER A 457 21.12 -23.56 -6.34
C SER A 457 20.73 -22.19 -5.79
N ASP A 458 21.43 -21.71 -4.76
CA ASP A 458 21.19 -20.38 -4.22
C ASP A 458 21.52 -19.30 -5.25
N LEU A 459 22.62 -19.45 -6.00
CA LEU A 459 23.00 -18.51 -7.05
C LEU A 459 21.94 -18.44 -8.15
N CYS A 460 21.33 -19.58 -8.47
CA CYS A 460 20.22 -19.67 -9.42
C CYS A 460 18.96 -18.95 -8.91
N ASP A 461 18.60 -19.14 -7.65
CA ASP A 461 17.45 -18.47 -7.04
C ASP A 461 17.65 -16.94 -6.99
N GLU A 462 18.84 -16.49 -6.57
CA GLU A 462 19.19 -15.06 -6.54
C GLU A 462 19.23 -14.44 -7.94
N MET A 463 19.80 -15.13 -8.93
CA MET A 463 19.79 -14.62 -10.31
C MET A 463 18.37 -14.50 -10.86
N THR A 464 17.48 -15.42 -10.48
CA THR A 464 16.06 -15.35 -10.85
C THR A 464 15.36 -14.14 -10.22
N ASP A 465 15.63 -13.82 -8.95
CA ASP A 465 15.10 -12.62 -8.29
C ASP A 465 15.59 -11.34 -8.97
N VAL A 466 16.90 -11.21 -9.14
CA VAL A 466 17.53 -10.03 -9.75
C VAL A 466 17.00 -9.80 -11.17
N VAL A 467 16.94 -10.85 -12.00
CA VAL A 467 16.37 -10.78 -13.36
C VAL A 467 14.89 -10.39 -13.34
N SER A 468 14.12 -10.83 -12.33
CA SER A 468 12.70 -10.46 -12.22
C SER A 468 12.46 -8.97 -12.00
N ARG A 469 13.44 -8.28 -11.38
CA ARG A 469 13.42 -6.86 -11.01
C ARG A 469 14.03 -5.94 -12.07
N ILE A 470 14.76 -6.48 -13.04
CA ILE A 470 15.27 -5.72 -14.19
C ILE A 470 14.14 -5.53 -15.21
N GLU A 471 13.82 -4.27 -15.51
CA GLU A 471 12.94 -3.93 -16.62
C GLU A 471 13.72 -4.03 -17.94
N ARG A 472 13.20 -4.83 -18.89
CA ARG A 472 13.84 -5.09 -20.19
C ARG A 472 14.35 -3.84 -20.92
N LYS A 473 13.56 -2.74 -20.92
CA LYS A 473 13.92 -1.48 -21.59
C LYS A 473 15.23 -0.85 -21.05
N ASN A 474 15.69 -1.29 -19.88
CA ASN A 474 16.93 -0.83 -19.25
C ASN A 474 18.11 -1.77 -19.50
N LEU A 475 17.92 -2.90 -20.20
CA LEU A 475 19.02 -3.68 -20.79
C LEU A 475 19.37 -3.03 -22.13
N ILE A 476 20.20 -1.98 -22.07
CA ILE A 476 20.55 -1.14 -23.22
C ILE A 476 21.64 -1.83 -24.05
N GLY A 477 21.38 -2.08 -25.34
CA GLY A 477 22.30 -2.76 -26.26
C GLY A 477 21.60 -3.22 -27.54
N ASN A 478 22.37 -3.46 -28.61
CA ASN A 478 21.85 -4.08 -29.84
C ASN A 478 21.39 -5.52 -29.55
N SER A 479 20.46 -6.04 -30.35
CA SER A 479 19.73 -7.30 -30.18
C SER A 479 20.58 -8.58 -30.20
N SER A 480 21.91 -8.45 -30.28
CA SER A 480 22.89 -9.55 -30.40
C SER A 480 23.93 -9.62 -29.26
N ASN A 481 23.86 -8.77 -28.24
CA ASN A 481 24.86 -8.76 -27.16
C ASN A 481 24.57 -9.83 -26.08
N ASP A 482 25.63 -10.53 -25.64
CA ASP A 482 25.64 -11.33 -24.40
C ASP A 482 25.64 -10.46 -23.15
N ILE A 483 25.57 -11.13 -21.99
CA ILE A 483 25.81 -10.52 -20.68
C ILE A 483 27.15 -9.74 -20.69
N ALA A 484 28.20 -10.27 -21.33
CA ALA A 484 29.49 -9.60 -21.46
C ALA A 484 29.43 -8.33 -22.34
N GLY A 485 28.65 -8.33 -23.41
CA GLY A 485 28.38 -7.15 -24.24
C GLY A 485 27.66 -6.03 -23.47
N HIS A 486 26.63 -6.38 -22.68
CA HIS A 486 25.95 -5.40 -21.82
C HIS A 486 26.83 -4.88 -20.70
N ARG A 487 27.65 -5.75 -20.09
CA ARG A 487 28.65 -5.35 -19.09
C ARG A 487 29.65 -4.34 -19.66
N ARG A 488 30.14 -4.57 -20.89
CA ARG A 488 31.03 -3.62 -21.59
C ARG A 488 30.37 -2.28 -21.85
N TRP A 489 29.09 -2.27 -22.24
CA TRP A 489 28.33 -1.03 -22.44
C TRP A 489 28.18 -0.23 -21.14
N ASP A 490 27.81 -0.90 -20.04
CA ASP A 490 27.69 -0.28 -18.71
C ASP A 490 29.04 0.24 -18.19
N ALA A 491 30.15 -0.41 -18.55
CA ALA A 491 31.50 0.01 -18.18
C ALA A 491 31.95 1.28 -18.95
N THR A 492 31.62 1.38 -20.24
CA THR A 492 31.99 2.55 -21.08
C THR A 492 31.09 3.75 -20.89
N HIS A 493 29.90 3.58 -20.28
CA HIS A 493 28.94 4.64 -20.02
C HIS A 493 28.68 4.86 -18.51
N ARG A 494 29.65 4.50 -17.66
CA ARG A 494 29.52 4.55 -16.19
C ARG A 494 29.15 5.94 -15.67
N ASP A 495 29.75 6.97 -16.24
CA ASP A 495 29.55 8.38 -15.82
C ASP A 495 28.14 8.89 -16.18
N TYR A 496 27.48 8.26 -17.15
CA TYR A 496 26.12 8.60 -17.57
C TYR A 496 25.05 8.18 -16.57
N VAL A 497 25.35 7.20 -15.70
CA VAL A 497 24.39 6.64 -14.73
C VAL A 497 24.00 7.66 -13.66
N HIS A 498 24.96 8.42 -13.13
CA HIS A 498 24.69 9.41 -12.09
C HIS A 498 23.85 10.61 -12.58
N LEU A 499 23.76 10.78 -13.90
CA LEU A 499 22.93 11.80 -14.55
C LEU A 499 21.49 11.33 -14.83
N LYS A 500 21.17 10.06 -14.55
CA LYS A 500 19.84 9.49 -14.78
C LYS A 500 18.89 9.65 -13.59
N PRO A 501 17.56 9.62 -13.81
CA PRO A 501 16.59 9.54 -12.73
C PRO A 501 16.78 8.28 -11.86
N ALA A 502 16.36 8.35 -10.60
CA ALA A 502 16.66 7.32 -9.58
C ALA A 502 16.21 5.89 -9.95
N ASN A 503 15.14 5.75 -10.73
CA ASN A 503 14.67 4.45 -11.22
C ASN A 503 15.65 3.82 -12.24
N GLU A 504 16.23 4.61 -13.14
CA GLU A 504 17.25 4.13 -14.08
C GLU A 504 18.58 3.82 -13.38
N GLN A 505 18.93 4.59 -12.34
CA GLN A 505 20.08 4.28 -11.47
C GLN A 505 19.91 2.94 -10.74
N ALA A 506 18.73 2.68 -10.16
CA ALA A 506 18.44 1.41 -9.51
C ALA A 506 18.56 0.22 -10.48
N GLN A 507 18.17 0.42 -11.74
CA GLN A 507 18.26 -0.59 -12.79
C GLN A 507 19.69 -0.86 -13.23
N TYR A 508 20.57 0.15 -13.19
CA TYR A 508 22.01 -0.05 -13.38
C TYR A 508 22.59 -0.95 -12.28
N TYR A 509 22.29 -0.68 -11.00
CA TYR A 509 22.80 -1.50 -9.89
C TYR A 509 22.30 -2.95 -9.95
N LEU A 510 21.05 -3.17 -10.34
CA LEU A 510 20.52 -4.52 -10.58
C LEU A 510 21.28 -5.25 -11.71
N ARG A 511 21.69 -4.56 -12.78
CA ARG A 511 22.54 -5.15 -13.82
C ARG A 511 23.94 -5.49 -13.29
N GLN A 512 24.51 -4.66 -12.41
CA GLN A 512 25.79 -4.99 -11.76
C GLN A 512 25.67 -6.23 -10.87
N GLU A 513 24.56 -6.40 -10.15
CA GLU A 513 24.28 -7.61 -9.37
C GLU A 513 24.13 -8.83 -10.26
N LEU A 514 23.40 -8.73 -11.39
CA LEU A 514 23.31 -9.78 -12.40
C LEU A 514 24.69 -10.22 -12.89
N TYR A 515 25.60 -9.27 -13.15
CA TYR A 515 26.96 -9.58 -13.60
C TYR A 515 27.76 -10.37 -12.57
N LYS A 516 27.66 -10.01 -11.28
CA LYS A 516 28.34 -10.71 -10.19
C LYS A 516 27.81 -12.12 -9.99
N LEU A 517 26.49 -12.29 -10.05
CA LEU A 517 25.84 -13.60 -9.96
C LEU A 517 26.24 -14.49 -11.14
N TYR A 518 26.25 -13.93 -12.34
CA TYR A 518 26.71 -14.66 -13.53
C TYR A 518 28.17 -15.10 -13.41
N ASP A 519 29.07 -14.24 -12.90
CA ASP A 519 30.47 -14.62 -12.69
C ASP A 519 30.60 -15.74 -11.65
N ALA A 520 29.88 -15.65 -10.53
CA ALA A 520 29.88 -16.70 -9.50
C ALA A 520 29.33 -18.04 -10.03
N ILE A 521 28.29 -18.01 -10.87
CA ILE A 521 27.77 -19.21 -11.55
C ILE A 521 28.78 -19.73 -12.57
N LYS A 522 29.42 -18.85 -13.34
CA LYS A 522 30.43 -19.25 -14.33
C LYS A 522 31.62 -19.95 -13.69
N ASP A 523 32.07 -19.49 -12.53
CA ASP A 523 33.18 -20.08 -11.80
C ASP A 523 32.83 -21.46 -11.22
N LYS A 524 31.58 -21.68 -10.78
CA LYS A 524 31.14 -22.93 -10.13
C LYS A 524 30.49 -23.94 -11.09
N ALA A 525 29.84 -23.46 -12.15
CA ALA A 525 29.03 -24.23 -13.09
C ALA A 525 29.12 -23.61 -14.51
N PRO A 526 30.27 -23.73 -15.20
CA PRO A 526 30.52 -23.07 -16.47
C PRO A 526 29.53 -23.47 -17.59
N ASN A 527 29.09 -24.73 -17.62
CA ASN A 527 28.09 -25.20 -18.58
C ASN A 527 26.74 -24.50 -18.40
N LEU A 528 26.31 -24.31 -17.14
CA LEU A 528 25.09 -23.59 -16.82
C LEU A 528 25.20 -22.11 -17.20
N ALA A 529 26.36 -21.49 -16.95
CA ALA A 529 26.62 -20.12 -17.40
C ALA A 529 26.53 -19.97 -18.93
N GLU A 530 27.01 -20.95 -19.71
CA GLU A 530 26.84 -20.93 -21.17
C GLU A 530 25.37 -21.01 -21.60
N GLU A 531 24.56 -21.82 -20.92
CA GLU A 531 23.12 -21.90 -21.18
C GLU A 531 22.40 -20.59 -20.86
N ILE A 532 22.73 -20.00 -19.71
CA ILE A 532 22.24 -18.69 -19.28
C ILE A 532 22.58 -17.62 -20.33
N ASP A 533 23.81 -17.59 -20.85
CA ASP A 533 24.22 -16.62 -21.85
C ASP A 533 23.54 -16.84 -23.21
N LYS A 534 23.36 -18.10 -23.64
CA LYS A 534 22.59 -18.46 -24.84
C LYS A 534 21.14 -18.00 -24.72
N GLU A 535 20.52 -18.19 -23.56
CA GLU A 535 19.15 -17.75 -23.33
C GLU A 535 19.05 -16.23 -23.23
N PHE A 536 20.04 -15.57 -22.60
CA PHE A 536 20.13 -14.13 -22.54
C PHE A 536 20.16 -13.54 -23.95
N LYS A 537 21.06 -14.05 -24.81
CA LYS A 537 21.15 -13.67 -26.23
C LYS A 537 19.83 -13.90 -26.97
N LYS A 538 19.19 -15.05 -26.77
CA LYS A 538 17.87 -15.36 -27.37
C LYS A 538 16.81 -14.34 -26.93
N SER A 539 16.78 -14.01 -25.65
CA SER A 539 15.81 -13.06 -25.09
C SER A 539 16.00 -11.64 -25.62
N MET A 540 17.25 -11.21 -25.83
CA MET A 540 17.56 -9.93 -26.46
C MET A 540 17.12 -9.92 -27.92
N LYS A 541 17.47 -10.97 -28.69
CA LYS A 541 17.15 -11.11 -30.13
C LYS A 541 15.64 -11.10 -30.42
N TYR A 542 14.85 -11.87 -29.68
CA TYR A 542 13.43 -12.09 -29.98
C TYR A 542 12.46 -11.17 -29.24
N SER A 543 12.96 -10.14 -28.57
CA SER A 543 12.13 -9.25 -27.77
C SER A 543 11.34 -9.94 -26.64
N THR A 544 11.82 -11.09 -26.15
CA THR A 544 11.17 -11.87 -25.08
C THR A 544 11.74 -11.55 -23.70
N ARG A 545 11.02 -11.89 -22.63
CA ARG A 545 11.54 -11.71 -21.27
C ARG A 545 12.66 -12.72 -21.03
N PHE A 546 13.82 -12.26 -20.57
CA PHE A 546 14.88 -13.13 -20.09
C PHE A 546 14.39 -13.88 -18.84
N LYS A 547 14.41 -15.21 -18.87
CA LYS A 547 13.94 -16.07 -17.77
C LYS A 547 14.77 -17.35 -17.78
N PRO A 548 16.03 -17.29 -17.32
CA PRO A 548 16.95 -18.41 -17.42
C PRO A 548 16.27 -19.67 -16.85
N GLU A 549 15.91 -20.62 -17.72
CA GLU A 549 15.40 -21.93 -17.30
C GLU A 549 16.60 -22.73 -16.82
N MET A 550 17.00 -22.49 -15.57
CA MET A 550 18.17 -23.14 -14.99
C MET A 550 17.79 -24.52 -14.52
N HIS A 551 18.11 -25.50 -15.36
CA HIS A 551 18.10 -26.91 -14.99
C HIS A 551 19.39 -27.19 -14.23
N ILE A 552 19.29 -27.29 -12.91
CA ILE A 552 20.37 -27.77 -12.03
C ILE A 552 20.49 -29.28 -12.17
#